data_AF-A0A3B8QXF5-F1
#
_entry.id   AF-A0A3B8QXF5-F1
#
_cell.length_a   1.000
_cell.length_b   1.000
_cell.length_c   1.000
_cell.angle_alpha   90.00
_cell.angle_beta   90.00
_cell.angle_gamma   90.00
#
_symmetry.space_group_name_H-M   'P 1'
#
loop_
_entity.id
_entity.type
_entity.pdbx_description
1 polymer ?
#
loop_
_entity_poly.entity_id
_entity_poly.type
_entity_poly.pdbx_seq_one_letter_code
_entity_poly.pdbx_strand_id
1 'polypeptide(L)'
;MSDKRNVRANEARNSVRDEESRPMTAWKPPSLLDAPEARPGYVQRWVATSIQGKESPDNVYKRMREGWEPRPADTVKSKLYPTINHGQWAGSIGIEGMLLCEMPEE
;
A
#
# COMPACT_ATOMS: atom_id res chain seq x y z
N MET A 1 58.79 38.67 13.62
CA MET A 1 58.57 37.30 14.12
C MET A 1 57.18 36.85 13.74
N SER A 2 57.09 35.62 13.23
CA SER A 2 55.90 34.79 13.02
C SER A 2 54.82 35.27 12.05
N ASP A 3 54.19 34.42 11.25
CA ASP A 3 54.47 33.05 10.83
C ASP A 3 53.55 32.77 9.64
N LYS A 4 53.94 31.78 8.84
CA LYS A 4 53.30 31.31 7.62
C LYS A 4 51.78 31.10 7.79
N ARG A 5 50.95 31.73 6.95
CA ARG A 5 49.57 31.30 6.72
C ARG A 5 49.39 30.73 5.32
N ASN A 6 49.73 29.43 5.28
CA ASN A 6 49.06 28.35 4.56
C ASN A 6 48.64 28.59 3.11
N VAL A 7 49.52 28.15 2.22
CA VAL A 7 49.24 27.68 0.87
C VAL A 7 48.35 26.43 0.99
N ARG A 8 47.10 26.51 0.51
CA ARG A 8 46.27 25.40 -0.05
C ARG A 8 44.80 25.82 -0.09
N ALA A 9 44.49 26.73 -1.01
CA ALA A 9 43.11 26.95 -1.47
C ALA A 9 42.82 26.19 -2.78
N ASN A 10 43.58 25.13 -3.05
CA ASN A 10 43.48 24.34 -4.26
C ASN A 10 43.60 22.86 -3.91
N GLU A 11 42.53 22.26 -3.38
CA GLU A 11 42.37 20.81 -3.40
C GLU A 11 40.87 20.47 -3.31
N ALA A 12 40.34 20.04 -4.46
CA ALA A 12 39.23 19.11 -4.63
C ALA A 12 37.87 19.45 -3.98
N ARG A 13 37.09 20.26 -4.71
CA ARG A 13 35.62 20.15 -4.72
C ARG A 13 35.23 18.85 -5.43
N ASN A 14 35.48 17.70 -4.82
CA ASN A 14 35.00 16.41 -5.31
C ASN A 14 34.95 15.36 -4.20
N SER A 15 34.02 15.51 -3.26
CA SER A 15 33.47 14.35 -2.59
C SER A 15 32.01 14.27 -2.98
N VAL A 16 31.78 13.60 -4.11
CA VAL A 16 30.50 12.98 -4.42
C VAL A 16 30.13 12.19 -3.18
N ARG A 17 29.12 12.68 -2.47
CA ARG A 17 28.52 11.95 -1.37
C ARG A 17 27.86 10.75 -2.01
N ASP A 18 28.53 9.60 -1.97
CA ASP A 18 27.97 8.31 -2.35
C ASP A 18 26.53 8.23 -1.81
N GLU A 19 25.58 8.34 -2.74
CA GLU A 19 24.20 7.94 -2.54
C GLU A 19 24.23 6.42 -2.40
N GLU A 20 24.68 5.94 -1.24
CA GLU A 20 24.31 4.63 -0.75
C GLU A 20 22.79 4.66 -0.60
N SER A 21 22.14 4.31 -1.71
CA SER A 21 20.73 3.97 -1.82
C SER A 21 20.50 2.83 -0.85
N ARG A 22 20.25 3.20 0.40
CA ARG A 22 19.78 2.32 1.45
C ARG A 22 18.66 1.52 0.79
N PRO A 23 18.71 0.17 0.76
CA PRO A 23 17.60 -0.59 0.22
C PRO A 23 16.38 -0.06 0.96
N MET A 24 15.44 0.55 0.24
CA MET A 24 14.18 0.95 0.83
C MET A 24 13.54 -0.37 1.24
N THR A 25 13.85 -0.82 2.46
CA THR A 25 13.05 -1.80 3.18
C THR A 25 11.72 -1.11 3.26
N ALA A 26 10.87 -1.38 2.26
CA ALA A 26 9.56 -0.81 2.14
C ALA A 26 8.94 -1.04 3.50
N TRP A 27 8.68 0.05 4.24
CA TRP A 27 7.95 -0.01 5.48
C TRP A 27 6.64 -0.71 5.13
N LYS A 28 6.58 -2.02 5.39
CA LYS A 28 5.42 -2.85 5.10
C LYS A 28 4.57 -2.59 6.34
N PRO A 29 3.50 -1.77 6.24
CA PRO A 29 2.60 -1.64 7.37
C PRO A 29 2.22 -3.05 7.80
N PRO A 30 2.15 -3.33 9.11
CA PRO A 30 1.78 -4.66 9.60
C PRO A 30 0.55 -5.09 8.81
N SER A 31 0.65 -6.23 8.15
CA SER A 31 -0.44 -6.85 7.38
C SER A 31 -1.57 -7.12 8.36
N LEU A 32 -2.35 -6.09 8.67
CA LEU A 32 -3.36 -6.13 9.73
C LEU A 32 -4.52 -7.04 9.32
N LEU A 33 -4.56 -7.44 8.05
CA LEU A 33 -5.59 -8.29 7.49
C LEU A 33 -4.93 -9.37 6.61
N ASP A 34 -5.14 -10.63 7.00
CA ASP A 34 -4.86 -11.81 6.16
C ASP A 34 -5.78 -11.69 4.93
N ALA A 35 -5.19 -11.34 3.79
CA ALA A 35 -5.90 -11.28 2.51
C ALA A 35 -5.65 -12.59 1.74
N PRO A 36 -6.65 -13.12 1.02
CA PRO A 36 -6.45 -14.23 0.11
C PRO A 36 -5.41 -13.90 -0.95
N GLU A 37 -4.75 -14.91 -1.50
CA GLU A 37 -3.82 -14.68 -2.61
C GLU A 37 -4.53 -13.99 -3.80
N ALA A 38 -3.85 -12.99 -4.36
CA ALA A 38 -4.30 -12.29 -5.54
C ALA A 38 -4.41 -13.25 -6.73
N ARG A 39 -5.36 -12.98 -7.63
CA ARG A 39 -5.44 -13.74 -8.88
C ARG A 39 -4.19 -13.42 -9.71
N PRO A 40 -3.63 -14.36 -10.50
CA PRO A 40 -2.49 -14.06 -11.35
C PRO A 40 -2.85 -12.92 -12.31
N GLY A 41 -2.04 -11.85 -12.33
CA GLY A 41 -2.31 -10.63 -13.11
C GLY A 41 -3.32 -9.67 -12.45
N TYR A 42 -3.60 -9.81 -11.15
CA TYR A 42 -4.42 -8.86 -10.40
C TYR A 42 -3.66 -8.40 -9.16
N VAL A 43 -3.75 -7.10 -8.87
CA VAL A 43 -3.32 -6.51 -7.60
C VAL A 43 -4.52 -6.45 -6.66
N GLN A 44 -4.31 -6.75 -5.39
CA GLN A 44 -5.33 -6.59 -4.35
C GLN A 44 -4.99 -5.44 -3.40
N ARG A 45 -6.03 -4.79 -2.87
CA ARG A 45 -5.91 -3.73 -1.86
C ARG A 45 -7.13 -3.71 -0.95
N TRP A 46 -6.88 -3.48 0.32
CA TRP A 46 -7.93 -3.16 1.30
C TRP A 46 -8.38 -1.71 1.15
N VAL A 47 -9.69 -1.51 0.97
CA VAL A 47 -10.36 -0.23 0.84
C VAL A 47 -11.21 -0.01 2.07
N ALA A 48 -10.96 1.05 2.83
CA ALA A 48 -11.79 1.38 3.98
C ALA A 48 -13.19 1.81 3.54
N THR A 49 -14.21 1.03 3.92
CA THR A 49 -15.64 1.35 3.78
C THR A 49 -16.16 2.11 5.00
N SER A 50 -15.54 1.93 6.17
CA SER A 50 -15.82 2.70 7.37
C SER A 50 -14.54 3.10 8.09
N ILE A 51 -14.49 4.34 8.56
CA ILE A 51 -13.38 4.89 9.35
C ILE A 51 -13.99 5.44 10.64
N GLN A 52 -13.54 4.95 11.79
CA GLN A 52 -14.00 5.40 13.11
C GLN A 52 -15.53 5.34 13.30
N GLY A 53 -16.19 4.31 12.75
CA GLY A 53 -17.64 4.13 12.86
C GLY A 53 -18.48 5.02 11.96
N LYS A 54 -17.85 5.80 11.06
CA LYS A 54 -18.55 6.53 9.99
C LYS A 54 -18.36 5.80 8.67
N GLU A 55 -19.45 5.56 7.96
CA GLU A 55 -19.40 5.04 6.60
C GLU A 55 -18.73 6.07 5.69
N SER A 56 -17.77 5.62 4.89
CA SER A 56 -16.97 6.44 3.97
C SER A 56 -17.19 5.99 2.52
N PRO A 57 -18.41 6.16 1.97
CA PRO A 57 -18.72 5.74 0.61
C PRO A 57 -17.83 6.46 -0.42
N ASP A 58 -17.43 7.71 -0.18
CA ASP A 58 -16.59 8.49 -1.10
C ASP A 58 -15.25 7.79 -1.41
N ASN A 59 -14.60 7.22 -0.39
CA ASN A 59 -13.36 6.47 -0.56
C ASN A 59 -13.57 5.24 -1.43
N VAL A 60 -14.66 4.49 -1.19
CA VAL A 60 -15.02 3.30 -1.97
C VAL A 60 -15.31 3.66 -3.42
N TYR A 61 -16.14 4.68 -3.66
CA TYR A 61 -16.48 5.17 -4.99
C TYR A 61 -15.26 5.69 -5.75
N LYS A 62 -14.32 6.36 -5.06
CA LYS A 62 -13.07 6.80 -5.68
C LYS A 62 -12.25 5.62 -6.18
N ARG A 63 -12.11 4.55 -5.39
CA ARG A 63 -11.40 3.34 -5.81
C ARG A 63 -12.11 2.61 -6.93
N MET A 64 -13.44 2.55 -6.90
CA MET A 64 -14.21 1.94 -7.99
C MET A 64 -14.03 2.69 -9.31
N ARG A 65 -13.94 4.03 -9.27
CA ARG A 65 -13.61 4.84 -10.46
C ARG A 65 -12.18 4.65 -10.96
N GLU A 66 -11.26 4.30 -10.08
CA GLU A 66 -9.88 3.93 -10.43
C GLU A 66 -9.80 2.50 -11.03
N GLY A 67 -10.91 1.75 -11.09
CA GLY A 67 -10.94 0.39 -11.63
C GLY A 67 -10.77 -0.72 -10.59
N TRP A 68 -10.87 -0.40 -9.30
CA TRP A 68 -10.87 -1.41 -8.23
C TRP A 68 -12.24 -2.07 -8.10
N GLU A 69 -12.30 -3.37 -8.33
CA GLU A 69 -13.51 -4.18 -8.19
C GLU A 69 -13.51 -4.94 -6.86
N PRO A 70 -14.64 -5.04 -6.14
CA PRO A 70 -14.72 -5.79 -4.90
C PRO A 70 -14.53 -7.29 -5.17
N ARG A 71 -13.65 -7.94 -4.40
CA ARG A 71 -13.37 -9.37 -4.57
C ARG A 71 -14.47 -10.22 -3.94
N PRO A 72 -15.20 -11.05 -4.71
CA PRO A 72 -16.20 -11.95 -4.16
C PRO A 72 -15.56 -13.10 -3.39
N ALA A 73 -16.21 -13.50 -2.29
CA ALA A 73 -15.73 -14.55 -1.42
C ALA A 73 -15.69 -15.93 -2.10
N ASP A 74 -16.64 -16.21 -3.00
CA ASP A 74 -16.72 -17.44 -3.80
C ASP A 74 -15.46 -17.75 -4.61
N THR A 75 -14.67 -16.73 -4.95
CA THR A 75 -13.43 -16.92 -5.73
C THR A 75 -12.31 -17.57 -4.89
N VAL A 76 -12.42 -17.53 -3.56
CA VAL A 76 -11.42 -18.06 -2.65
C VAL A 76 -11.90 -19.38 -2.07
N LYS A 77 -11.51 -20.49 -2.70
CA LYS A 77 -11.90 -21.84 -2.28
C LYS A 77 -11.12 -22.38 -1.07
N SER A 78 -10.06 -21.70 -0.65
CA SER A 78 -9.01 -22.30 0.18
C SER A 78 -9.11 -21.99 1.67
N LYS A 79 -9.74 -20.87 2.05
CA LYS A 79 -9.80 -20.38 3.44
C LYS A 79 -11.11 -19.63 3.67
N LEU A 80 -11.68 -19.81 4.87
CA LEU A 80 -12.80 -19.00 5.35
C LEU A 80 -12.25 -17.62 5.71
N TYR A 81 -12.42 -16.66 4.81
CA TYR A 81 -12.18 -15.25 5.08
C TYR A 81 -13.47 -14.60 5.58
N PRO A 82 -13.39 -13.56 6.42
CA PRO A 82 -14.58 -12.81 6.79
C PRO A 82 -15.19 -12.18 5.54
N THR A 83 -16.48 -12.44 5.36
CA THR A 83 -17.27 -11.93 4.24
C THR A 83 -18.27 -10.91 4.76
N ILE A 84 -18.50 -9.88 3.96
CA ILE A 84 -19.57 -8.93 4.23
C ILE A 84 -20.88 -9.62 3.84
N ASN A 85 -21.80 -9.75 4.80
CA ASN A 85 -23.11 -10.39 4.57
C ASN A 85 -24.25 -9.36 4.44
N HIS A 86 -23.94 -8.07 4.44
CA HIS A 86 -24.92 -6.99 4.55
C HIS A 86 -24.57 -5.80 3.63
N GLY A 87 -25.58 -5.08 3.16
CA GLY A 87 -25.40 -3.85 2.36
C GLY A 87 -25.03 -4.10 0.89
N GLN A 88 -24.45 -3.08 0.25
CA GLN A 88 -24.08 -3.09 -1.17
C GLN A 88 -22.95 -4.08 -1.51
N TRP A 89 -22.16 -4.49 -0.51
CA TRP A 89 -20.99 -5.36 -0.66
C TRP A 89 -21.23 -6.79 -0.17
N ALA A 90 -22.50 -7.19 -0.06
CA ALA A 90 -22.85 -8.54 0.36
C ALA A 90 -22.22 -9.59 -0.57
N GLY A 91 -21.54 -10.59 0.00
CA GLY A 91 -20.80 -11.62 -0.73
C GLY A 91 -19.36 -11.25 -1.09
N SER A 92 -18.91 -10.04 -0.77
CA SER A 92 -17.50 -9.63 -0.92
C SER A 92 -16.69 -9.88 0.34
N ILE A 93 -15.37 -10.02 0.18
CA ILE A 93 -14.45 -10.20 1.32
C ILE A 93 -14.29 -8.86 2.04
N GLY A 94 -14.49 -8.85 3.36
CA GLY A 94 -14.36 -7.63 4.15
C GLY A 94 -14.27 -7.87 5.64
N ILE A 95 -13.51 -7.03 6.32
CA ILE A 95 -13.16 -7.15 7.74
C ILE A 95 -13.30 -5.77 8.39
N GLU A 96 -14.13 -5.64 9.44
CA GLU A 96 -14.26 -4.46 10.30
C GLU A 96 -14.23 -3.08 9.58
N GLY A 97 -15.04 -2.93 8.52
CA GLY A 97 -15.10 -1.67 7.76
C GLY A 97 -14.00 -1.53 6.70
N MET A 98 -13.34 -2.62 6.32
CA MET A 98 -12.46 -2.71 5.17
C MET A 98 -13.02 -3.72 4.17
N LEU A 99 -13.00 -3.35 2.90
CA LEU A 99 -13.43 -4.16 1.76
C LEU A 99 -12.21 -4.52 0.94
N LEU A 100 -12.06 -5.80 0.61
CA LEU A 100 -11.00 -6.22 -0.29
C LEU A 100 -11.41 -5.94 -1.73
N CYS A 101 -10.64 -5.12 -2.42
CA CYS A 101 -10.79 -4.90 -3.85
C CYS A 101 -9.58 -5.45 -4.61
N GLU A 102 -9.81 -5.80 -5.87
CA GLU A 102 -8.80 -6.21 -6.81
C GLU A 102 -8.87 -5.37 -8.09
N MET A 103 -7.74 -5.21 -8.75
CA MET A 103 -7.60 -4.49 -10.01
C MET A 103 -6.68 -5.30 -10.92
N PRO A 104 -6.95 -5.42 -12.22
CA PRO A 104 -6.01 -6.06 -13.14
C PRO A 104 -4.69 -5.30 -13.16
N GLU A 105 -3.59 -6.02 -13.01
CA GLU A 105 -2.24 -5.51 -13.25
C GLU A 105 -2.02 -5.57 -14.77
N GLU A 106 -2.04 -4.39 -15.41
CA GLU A 106 -1.74 -4.25 -16.84
C GLU A 106 -0.24 -4.30 -17.11
#